data_AF-A0A3A8M1N7-F1
#
_entry.id   AF-A0A3A8M1N7-F1
#
_cell.length_a   1.000
_cell.length_b   1.000
_cell.length_c   1.000
_cell.angle_alpha   90.00
_cell.angle_beta   90.00
_cell.angle_gamma   90.00
#
_symmetry.space_group_name_H-M   'P 1'
#
loop_
_entity.id
_entity.type
_entity.pdbx_description
1 polymer ?
#
loop_
_entity_poly.entity_id
_entity_poly.type
_entity_poly.pdbx_seq_one_letter_code
_entity_poly.pdbx_strand_id
1 'polypeptide(L)'
;MSDMDFGREAGASCALHPEQVATGTCARCGNFMCDTCSQGGTSPRCPTCRARFGAEFPLNRDNWSIGGLWEVCWPIFQREWGMLSLAVLISFGVSFGSQLLVTLGQGIGSALDSTVLAVVLSLVGFLAQLVVQGLVQLGLLRVCFDVLQGGRADVARLFSQMHKVGPYLLTMLVVFAIIVVPLLILGALGFLVAMGAGFGGDMPWNMDADTSPAARWDAVAPVLAVMGGVSAVLLIPFIYVTLPLYFVQPELAYEDVPPGPLQLLRRCWEYARGQRLAMVGVGFLVGAIALAGFFACCVGLIPAMALAQLLISGMYLALRPRSDEVAGPLHG
;
A
#
# COMPACT_ATOMS: atom_id res chain seq x y z
N MET A 1 -61.88 -17.75 -20.75
CA MET A 1 -61.51 -16.34 -20.57
C MET A 1 -60.50 -16.30 -19.44
N SER A 2 -59.23 -16.32 -19.83
CA SER A 2 -58.08 -16.23 -18.93
C SER A 2 -57.77 -14.75 -18.73
N ASP A 3 -57.91 -14.26 -17.51
CA ASP A 3 -57.48 -12.93 -17.12
C ASP A 3 -55.97 -12.83 -17.36
N MET A 4 -55.62 -12.13 -18.44
CA MET A 4 -54.24 -11.79 -18.72
C MET A 4 -53.85 -10.64 -17.82
N ASP A 5 -53.09 -10.98 -16.78
CA ASP A 5 -52.54 -10.12 -15.75
C ASP A 5 -51.42 -9.23 -16.37
N PHE A 6 -51.83 -8.24 -17.18
CA PHE A 6 -50.95 -7.24 -17.82
C PHE A 6 -50.49 -6.13 -16.85
N GLY A 7 -50.75 -6.27 -15.55
CA GLY A 7 -50.45 -5.28 -14.52
C GLY A 7 -49.10 -5.46 -13.81
N ARG A 8 -48.30 -6.50 -14.13
CA ARG A 8 -46.94 -6.60 -13.60
C ARG A 8 -46.09 -5.54 -14.27
N GLU A 9 -45.77 -4.48 -13.52
CA GLU A 9 -44.71 -3.53 -13.86
C GLU A 9 -43.52 -4.32 -14.43
N ALA A 10 -43.12 -3.98 -15.65
CA ALA A 10 -42.13 -4.71 -16.44
C ALA A 10 -40.69 -4.53 -15.90
N GLY A 11 -40.51 -4.74 -14.60
CA GLY A 11 -39.22 -4.82 -13.94
C GLY A 11 -38.56 -6.16 -14.24
N ALA A 12 -37.25 -6.15 -14.42
CA ALA A 12 -36.48 -7.38 -14.48
C ALA A 12 -36.67 -8.18 -13.17
N SER A 13 -36.81 -9.50 -13.26
CA SER A 13 -36.94 -10.37 -12.08
C SER A 13 -35.58 -10.85 -11.60
N CYS A 14 -35.46 -11.15 -10.31
CA CYS A 14 -34.24 -11.73 -9.78
C CYS A 14 -33.98 -13.12 -10.35
N ALA A 15 -32.73 -13.41 -10.72
CA ALA A 15 -32.34 -14.69 -11.30
C ALA A 15 -32.47 -15.89 -10.33
N LEU A 16 -32.46 -15.64 -9.02
CA LEU A 16 -32.63 -16.67 -7.98
C LEU A 16 -34.03 -16.70 -7.38
N HIS A 17 -34.75 -15.57 -7.43
CA HIS A 17 -36.10 -15.41 -6.88
C HIS A 17 -36.99 -14.79 -7.97
N PRO A 18 -37.51 -15.58 -8.94
CA PRO A 18 -38.26 -15.08 -10.08
C PRO A 18 -39.50 -14.26 -9.72
N GLU A 19 -40.06 -14.51 -8.54
CA GLU A 19 -41.21 -13.81 -7.96
C GLU A 19 -40.87 -12.43 -7.38
N GLN A 20 -39.58 -12.11 -7.15
CA GLN A 20 -39.14 -10.82 -6.65
C GLN A 20 -38.61 -9.92 -7.78
N VAL A 21 -39.03 -8.65 -7.75
CA VAL A 21 -38.50 -7.62 -8.64
C VAL A 21 -37.02 -7.37 -8.30
N ALA A 22 -36.18 -7.25 -9.32
CA ALA A 22 -34.76 -6.98 -9.15
C ALA A 22 -34.53 -5.53 -8.72
N THR A 23 -33.72 -5.34 -7.68
CA THR A 23 -33.29 -4.02 -7.19
C THR A 23 -31.88 -3.66 -7.67
N GLY A 24 -31.14 -4.61 -8.25
CA GLY A 24 -29.83 -4.38 -8.84
C GLY A 24 -29.35 -5.52 -9.72
N THR A 25 -28.13 -5.40 -10.23
CA THR A 25 -27.44 -6.44 -11.02
C THR A 25 -26.15 -6.84 -10.35
N CYS A 26 -25.84 -8.14 -10.39
CA CYS A 26 -24.60 -8.66 -9.87
C CYS A 26 -23.43 -8.08 -10.69
N ALA A 27 -22.51 -7.38 -10.03
CA ALA A 27 -21.35 -6.76 -10.65
C ALA A 27 -20.40 -7.74 -11.35
N ARG A 28 -20.58 -9.05 -11.12
CA ARG A 28 -19.76 -10.11 -11.70
C ARG A 28 -20.43 -10.81 -12.88
N CYS A 29 -21.56 -11.47 -12.65
CA CYS A 29 -22.21 -12.27 -13.68
C CYS A 29 -23.31 -11.52 -14.44
N GLY A 30 -23.62 -10.28 -14.06
CA GLY A 30 -24.70 -9.49 -14.66
C GLY A 30 -26.11 -9.92 -14.25
N ASN A 31 -26.27 -11.02 -13.51
CA ASN A 31 -27.60 -11.48 -13.10
C ASN A 31 -28.32 -10.47 -12.22
N PHE A 32 -29.60 -10.28 -12.48
CA PHE A 32 -30.49 -9.46 -11.67
C PHE A 32 -30.65 -10.04 -10.25
N MET A 33 -30.59 -9.16 -9.25
CA MET A 33 -30.66 -9.48 -7.81
C MET A 33 -31.83 -8.73 -7.18
N CYS A 34 -32.63 -9.43 -6.37
CA CYS A 34 -33.58 -8.79 -5.46
C CYS A 34 -32.86 -8.26 -4.22
N ASP A 35 -33.59 -7.51 -3.39
CA ASP A 35 -33.08 -6.91 -2.16
C ASP A 35 -32.52 -7.97 -1.17
N THR A 36 -33.14 -9.14 -1.12
CA THR A 36 -32.65 -10.27 -0.31
C THR A 36 -31.30 -10.78 -0.83
N CYS A 37 -31.16 -10.94 -2.16
CA CYS A 37 -29.93 -11.43 -2.77
C CYS A 37 -28.78 -10.41 -2.68
N SER A 38 -29.10 -9.11 -2.73
CA SER A 38 -28.15 -8.01 -2.56
C SER A 38 -27.92 -7.63 -1.09
N GLN A 39 -28.60 -8.29 -0.13
CA GLN A 39 -28.55 -7.97 1.31
C GLN A 39 -28.86 -6.50 1.59
N GLY A 40 -30.00 -6.00 1.10
CA GLY A 40 -30.37 -4.60 1.26
C GLY A 40 -29.49 -3.65 0.44
N GLY A 41 -28.96 -4.11 -0.70
CA GLY A 41 -28.01 -3.36 -1.53
C GLY A 41 -26.56 -3.33 -1.03
N THR A 42 -26.26 -3.94 0.12
CA THR A 42 -24.89 -3.94 0.70
C THR A 42 -23.92 -4.86 -0.06
N SER A 43 -24.44 -5.86 -0.77
CA SER A 43 -23.65 -6.82 -1.52
C SER A 43 -23.72 -6.58 -3.04
N PRO A 44 -22.60 -6.26 -3.71
CA PRO A 44 -22.57 -6.10 -5.16
C PRO A 44 -22.61 -7.44 -5.92
N ARG A 45 -22.67 -8.59 -5.22
CA ARG A 45 -22.54 -9.93 -5.81
C ARG A 45 -23.69 -10.84 -5.39
N CYS A 46 -24.22 -11.61 -6.36
CA CYS A 46 -25.31 -12.55 -6.08
C CYS A 46 -24.83 -13.70 -5.19
N PRO A 47 -25.74 -14.37 -4.45
CA PRO A 47 -25.41 -15.51 -3.59
C PRO A 47 -24.57 -16.58 -4.28
N THR A 48 -24.85 -16.92 -5.55
CA THR A 48 -24.07 -17.90 -6.30
C THR A 48 -22.65 -17.41 -6.61
N CYS A 49 -22.49 -16.13 -6.97
CA CYS A 49 -21.17 -15.55 -7.18
C CYS A 49 -20.42 -15.33 -5.86
N ARG A 50 -21.12 -15.12 -4.75
CA ARG A 50 -20.54 -15.10 -3.41
C ARG A 50 -20.16 -16.50 -2.94
N ALA A 51 -20.97 -17.51 -3.18
CA ALA A 51 -20.59 -18.89 -2.89
C ALA A 51 -19.42 -19.35 -3.76
N ARG A 52 -19.34 -18.92 -5.03
CA ARG A 52 -18.24 -19.26 -5.95
C ARG A 52 -16.97 -18.42 -5.77
N PHE A 53 -17.09 -17.16 -5.35
CA PHE A 53 -15.98 -16.17 -5.36
C PHE A 53 -15.95 -15.24 -4.15
N GLY A 54 -16.97 -15.28 -3.31
CA GLY A 54 -16.96 -14.80 -1.93
C GLY A 54 -16.66 -15.95 -0.97
N ALA A 55 -15.83 -16.91 -1.39
CA ALA A 55 -14.96 -17.53 -0.42
C ALA A 55 -14.18 -16.35 0.16
N GLU A 56 -14.50 -16.00 1.41
CA GLU A 56 -13.60 -15.23 2.25
C GLU A 56 -12.18 -15.68 1.96
N PHE A 57 -11.24 -14.75 1.93
CA PHE A 57 -9.84 -15.09 1.73
C PHE A 57 -9.52 -16.33 2.59
N PRO A 58 -9.04 -17.43 1.99
CA PRO A 58 -9.08 -18.75 2.61
C PRO A 58 -8.24 -18.82 3.89
N LEU A 59 -7.31 -17.87 4.03
CA LEU A 59 -6.51 -17.67 5.22
C LEU A 59 -7.19 -16.66 6.14
N ASN A 60 -7.14 -16.96 7.42
CA ASN A 60 -7.54 -16.11 8.53
C ASN A 60 -6.39 -16.05 9.54
N ARG A 61 -6.58 -15.25 10.58
CA ARG A 61 -5.55 -14.98 11.59
C ARG A 61 -5.03 -16.22 12.30
N ASP A 62 -5.82 -17.28 12.37
CA ASP A 62 -5.51 -18.51 13.11
C ASP A 62 -4.87 -19.59 12.24
N ASN A 63 -5.17 -19.61 10.94
CA ASN A 63 -4.68 -20.63 10.02
C ASN A 63 -3.64 -20.14 8.99
N TRP A 64 -3.35 -18.84 8.95
CA TRP A 64 -2.41 -18.31 7.98
C TRP A 64 -0.96 -18.67 8.33
N SER A 65 -0.16 -18.87 7.27
CA SER A 65 1.29 -19.05 7.35
C SER A 65 1.92 -18.45 6.09
N ILE A 66 3.23 -18.22 6.11
CA ILE A 66 3.95 -17.70 4.92
C ILE A 66 3.81 -18.68 3.74
N GLY A 67 3.91 -19.99 4.00
CA GLY A 67 3.71 -21.03 2.99
C GLY A 67 2.29 -21.06 2.45
N GLY A 68 1.29 -21.05 3.32
CA GLY A 68 -0.12 -21.01 2.91
C GLY A 68 -0.46 -19.75 2.11
N LEU A 69 0.12 -18.60 2.49
CA LEU A 69 -0.03 -17.35 1.75
C LEU A 69 0.53 -17.47 0.32
N TRP A 70 1.73 -18.06 0.19
CA TRP A 70 2.32 -18.33 -1.12
C TRP A 70 1.47 -19.28 -1.96
N GLU A 71 1.00 -20.39 -1.38
CA GLU A 71 0.16 -21.39 -2.06
C GLU A 71 -1.16 -20.80 -2.58
N VAL A 72 -1.73 -19.82 -1.87
CA VAL A 72 -2.94 -19.12 -2.30
C VAL A 72 -2.62 -18.06 -3.37
N CYS A 73 -1.61 -17.22 -3.13
CA CYS A 73 -1.31 -16.09 -4.02
C CYS A 73 -0.67 -16.51 -5.34
N TRP A 74 0.16 -17.56 -5.36
CA TRP A 74 0.93 -17.95 -6.54
C TRP A 74 0.06 -18.43 -7.73
N PRO A 75 -0.92 -19.35 -7.55
CA PRO A 75 -1.84 -19.72 -8.63
C PRO A 75 -2.70 -18.54 -9.12
N ILE A 76 -3.11 -17.66 -8.20
CA ILE A 76 -3.87 -16.45 -8.54
C ILE A 76 -3.01 -15.51 -9.39
N PHE A 77 -1.75 -15.32 -9.02
CA PHE A 77 -0.79 -14.55 -9.80
C PHE A 77 -0.58 -15.17 -11.18
N GLN A 78 -0.32 -16.47 -11.28
CA GLN A 78 -0.14 -17.16 -12.57
C GLN A 78 -1.33 -16.99 -13.52
N ARG A 79 -2.57 -16.89 -12.99
CA ARG A 79 -3.76 -16.65 -13.81
C ARG A 79 -3.81 -15.24 -14.40
N GLU A 80 -3.38 -14.23 -13.64
CA GLU A 80 -3.56 -12.80 -13.97
C GLU A 80 -2.23 -12.03 -14.12
N TRP A 81 -1.10 -12.74 -14.28
CA TRP A 81 0.24 -12.16 -14.19
C TRP A 81 0.47 -11.02 -15.19
N GLY A 82 -0.07 -11.15 -16.41
CA GLY A 82 0.08 -10.14 -17.46
C GLY A 82 -0.62 -8.83 -17.12
N MET A 83 -1.86 -8.90 -16.63
CA MET A 83 -2.64 -7.71 -16.26
C MET A 83 -2.12 -7.06 -14.98
N LEU A 84 -1.69 -7.85 -13.99
CA LEU A 84 -1.04 -7.34 -12.79
C LEU A 84 0.30 -6.67 -13.12
N SER A 85 1.09 -7.26 -14.01
CA SER A 85 2.35 -6.66 -14.49
C SER A 85 2.10 -5.36 -15.27
N LEU A 86 1.06 -5.31 -16.09
CA LEU A 86 0.65 -4.10 -16.79
C LEU A 86 0.25 -2.99 -15.82
N ALA A 87 -0.47 -3.31 -14.74
CA ALA A 87 -0.83 -2.35 -13.70
C ALA A 87 0.41 -1.78 -12.99
N VAL A 88 1.40 -2.62 -12.69
CA VAL A 88 2.70 -2.17 -12.13
C VAL A 88 3.47 -1.32 -13.13
N LEU A 89 3.50 -1.71 -14.42
CA LEU A 89 4.18 -0.94 -15.46
C LEU A 89 3.58 0.46 -15.61
N ILE A 90 2.25 0.58 -15.60
CA ILE A 90 1.56 1.86 -15.60
C ILE A 90 1.91 2.66 -14.35
N SER A 91 1.99 1.99 -13.19
CA SER A 91 2.40 2.63 -11.93
C SER A 91 3.81 3.23 -12.03
N PHE A 92 4.78 2.49 -12.58
CA PHE A 92 6.12 3.01 -12.85
C PHE A 92 6.11 4.15 -13.86
N GLY A 93 5.32 4.05 -14.94
CA GLY A 93 5.17 5.13 -15.92
C GLY A 93 4.70 6.43 -15.27
N VAL A 94 3.69 6.35 -14.39
CA VAL A 94 3.20 7.52 -13.64
C VAL A 94 4.24 8.05 -12.66
N SER A 95 4.97 7.18 -11.94
CA SER A 95 6.05 7.59 -11.05
C SER A 95 7.19 8.30 -11.80
N PHE A 96 7.68 7.73 -12.90
CA PHE A 96 8.71 8.37 -13.72
C PHE A 96 8.24 9.69 -14.33
N GLY A 97 6.98 9.74 -14.81
CA GLY A 97 6.38 10.97 -15.30
C GLY A 97 6.32 12.06 -14.23
N SER A 98 5.92 11.72 -13.01
CA SER A 98 5.90 12.67 -11.89
C SER A 98 7.30 13.16 -11.52
N GLN A 99 8.31 12.28 -11.49
CA GLN A 99 9.70 12.63 -11.20
C GLN A 99 10.29 13.58 -12.26
N LEU A 100 9.94 13.37 -13.53
CA LEU A 100 10.36 14.24 -14.63
C LEU A 100 9.81 15.66 -14.46
N LEU A 101 8.55 15.81 -14.04
CA LEU A 101 7.97 17.13 -13.76
C LEU A 101 8.70 17.86 -12.63
N VAL A 102 9.08 17.15 -11.56
CA VAL A 102 9.88 17.73 -10.46
C VAL A 102 11.25 18.19 -10.97
N THR A 103 11.91 17.36 -11.79
CA THR A 103 13.24 17.65 -12.35
C THR A 103 13.19 18.85 -13.30
N LEU A 104 12.16 18.95 -14.14
CA LEU A 104 11.95 20.12 -15.00
C LEU A 104 11.71 21.39 -14.19
N GLY A 105 10.92 21.31 -13.10
CA GLY A 105 10.69 22.45 -12.21
C GLY A 105 11.99 22.97 -11.58
N GLN A 106 12.87 22.06 -11.13
CA GLN A 106 14.20 22.42 -10.63
C GLN A 106 15.07 23.05 -11.73
N GLY A 107 15.05 22.50 -12.94
CA GLY A 107 15.78 23.04 -14.09
C GLY A 107 15.38 24.47 -14.45
N ILE A 108 14.07 24.77 -14.45
CA ILE A 108 13.55 26.13 -14.68
C ILE A 108 14.01 27.08 -13.56
N GLY A 109 13.93 26.64 -12.31
CA GLY A 109 14.39 27.44 -11.16
C GLY A 109 15.88 27.82 -11.27
N SER A 110 16.72 26.87 -11.68
CA SER A 110 18.15 27.13 -11.92
C SER A 110 18.40 28.03 -13.12
N ALA A 111 17.60 27.92 -14.19
CA ALA A 111 17.77 28.75 -15.39
C ALA A 111 17.41 30.22 -15.16
N LEU A 112 16.62 30.53 -14.12
CA LEU A 112 16.21 31.88 -13.75
C LEU A 112 17.08 32.49 -12.64
N ASP A 113 18.17 31.82 -12.24
CA ASP A 113 19.07 32.21 -11.14
C ASP A 113 18.34 32.52 -9.81
N SER A 114 17.13 31.98 -9.62
CA SER A 114 16.32 32.20 -8.42
C SER A 114 16.32 30.95 -7.55
N THR A 115 17.19 30.94 -6.56
CA THR A 115 17.26 29.84 -5.57
C THR A 115 15.92 29.66 -4.85
N VAL A 116 15.23 30.76 -4.51
CA VAL A 116 13.93 30.71 -3.83
C VAL A 116 12.88 30.02 -4.71
N LEU A 117 12.82 30.37 -6.00
CA LEU A 117 11.89 29.73 -6.93
C LEU A 117 12.19 28.24 -7.09
N ALA A 118 13.47 27.86 -7.21
CA ALA A 118 13.89 26.46 -7.30
C ALA A 118 13.44 25.65 -6.07
N VAL A 119 13.63 26.19 -4.86
CA VAL A 119 13.21 25.55 -3.61
C VAL A 119 11.70 25.39 -3.53
N VAL A 120 10.94 26.44 -3.85
CA VAL A 120 9.46 26.40 -3.81
C VAL A 120 8.92 25.39 -4.84
N LEU A 121 9.40 25.41 -6.08
CA LEU A 121 8.99 24.45 -7.11
C LEU A 121 9.37 23.02 -6.74
N SER A 122 10.54 22.81 -6.14
CA SER A 122 10.96 21.49 -5.67
C SER A 122 10.05 20.97 -4.55
N LEU A 123 9.66 21.82 -3.60
CA LEU A 123 8.77 21.43 -2.49
C LEU A 123 7.38 21.07 -3.00
N VAL A 124 6.81 21.91 -3.88
CA VAL A 124 5.50 21.65 -4.50
C VAL A 124 5.53 20.39 -5.35
N GLY A 125 6.59 20.23 -6.16
CA GLY A 125 6.80 19.03 -6.98
C GLY A 125 6.90 17.76 -6.15
N PHE A 126 7.67 17.79 -5.06
CA PHE A 126 7.81 16.66 -4.14
C PHE A 126 6.47 16.28 -3.49
N LEU A 127 5.70 17.25 -3.01
CA LEU A 127 4.36 16.99 -2.44
C LEU A 127 3.41 16.39 -3.49
N ALA A 128 3.39 16.95 -4.70
CA ALA A 128 2.57 16.43 -5.80
C ALA A 128 2.98 14.99 -6.16
N GLN A 129 4.27 14.70 -6.23
CA GLN A 129 4.79 13.37 -6.46
C GLN A 129 4.36 12.38 -5.38
N LEU A 130 4.45 12.77 -4.10
CA LEU A 130 4.03 11.93 -2.98
C LEU A 130 2.53 11.58 -3.06
N VAL A 131 1.71 12.57 -3.44
CA VAL A 131 0.26 12.36 -3.65
C VAL A 131 0.04 11.38 -4.79
N VAL A 132 0.60 11.66 -5.97
CA VAL A 132 0.41 10.86 -7.19
C VAL A 132 0.86 9.42 -6.97
N GLN A 133 2.07 9.21 -6.43
CA GLN A 133 2.59 7.88 -6.13
C GLN A 133 1.71 7.12 -5.14
N GLY A 134 1.21 7.82 -4.11
CA GLY A 134 0.28 7.26 -3.14
C GLY A 134 -1.03 6.77 -3.75
N LEU A 135 -1.64 7.57 -4.61
CA LEU A 135 -2.92 7.23 -5.25
C LEU A 135 -2.79 6.04 -6.19
N VAL A 136 -1.72 6.01 -6.99
CA VAL A 136 -1.47 4.89 -7.89
C VAL A 136 -1.24 3.61 -7.08
N GLN A 137 -0.50 3.71 -5.97
CA GLN A 137 -0.30 2.58 -5.05
C GLN A 137 -1.62 2.08 -4.44
N LEU A 138 -2.52 2.98 -4.02
CA LEU A 138 -3.87 2.60 -3.56
C LEU A 138 -4.70 1.92 -4.65
N GLY A 139 -4.63 2.44 -5.88
CA GLY A 139 -5.27 1.83 -7.05
C GLY A 139 -4.76 0.42 -7.32
N LEU A 140 -3.44 0.22 -7.27
CA LEU A 140 -2.80 -1.08 -7.47
C LEU A 140 -3.22 -2.10 -6.41
N LEU A 141 -3.24 -1.69 -5.13
CA LEU A 141 -3.72 -2.53 -4.04
C LEU A 141 -5.19 -2.93 -4.25
N ARG A 142 -6.04 -2.03 -4.75
CA ARG A 142 -7.44 -2.38 -5.05
C ARG A 142 -7.55 -3.41 -6.17
N VAL A 143 -6.75 -3.30 -7.22
CA VAL A 143 -6.68 -4.32 -8.28
C VAL A 143 -6.21 -5.67 -7.70
N CYS A 144 -5.22 -5.67 -6.80
CA CYS A 144 -4.78 -6.88 -6.09
C CYS A 144 -5.92 -7.49 -5.25
N PHE A 145 -6.69 -6.69 -4.51
CA PHE A 145 -7.84 -7.20 -3.75
C PHE A 145 -8.93 -7.77 -4.64
N ASP A 146 -9.26 -7.11 -5.74
CA ASP A 146 -10.24 -7.61 -6.71
C ASP A 146 -9.82 -9.00 -7.23
N VAL A 147 -8.54 -9.17 -7.56
CA VAL A 147 -7.97 -10.44 -8.05
C VAL A 147 -7.95 -11.52 -6.96
N LEU A 148 -7.56 -11.17 -5.72
CA LEU A 148 -7.57 -12.09 -4.57
C LEU A 148 -8.98 -12.57 -4.22
N GLN A 149 -9.99 -11.73 -4.43
CA GLN A 149 -11.41 -12.06 -4.27
C GLN A 149 -12.02 -12.72 -5.53
N GLY A 150 -11.17 -13.28 -6.40
CA GLY A 150 -11.58 -14.03 -7.59
C GLY A 150 -12.15 -13.18 -8.73
N GLY A 151 -11.97 -11.86 -8.70
CA GLY A 151 -12.19 -10.96 -9.82
C GLY A 151 -11.08 -11.04 -10.86
N ARG A 152 -11.23 -10.26 -11.94
CA ARG A 152 -10.18 -10.07 -12.96
C ARG A 152 -9.42 -8.79 -12.66
N ALA A 153 -8.15 -8.75 -13.03
CA ALA A 153 -7.36 -7.52 -12.93
C ALA A 153 -7.87 -6.49 -13.95
N ASP A 154 -8.43 -5.38 -13.45
CA ASP A 154 -8.93 -4.28 -14.27
C ASP A 154 -8.12 -3.01 -14.02
N VAL A 155 -7.29 -2.65 -14.99
CA VAL A 155 -6.40 -1.48 -14.94
C VAL A 155 -7.18 -0.16 -14.85
N ALA A 156 -8.42 -0.10 -15.38
CA ALA A 156 -9.23 1.11 -15.29
C ALA A 156 -9.53 1.49 -13.82
N ARG A 157 -9.52 0.50 -12.92
CA ARG A 157 -9.75 0.71 -11.48
C ARG A 157 -8.58 1.37 -10.76
N LEU A 158 -7.38 1.44 -11.36
CA LEU A 158 -6.22 2.13 -10.77
C LEU A 158 -6.57 3.58 -10.41
N PHE A 159 -7.40 4.25 -11.22
CA PHE A 159 -7.77 5.65 -11.02
C PHE A 159 -9.09 5.84 -10.26
N SER A 160 -9.79 4.77 -9.90
CA SER A 160 -11.07 4.85 -9.17
C SER A 160 -10.94 5.46 -7.76
N GLN A 161 -9.72 5.46 -7.21
CA GLN A 161 -9.43 5.87 -5.84
C GLN A 161 -9.12 7.37 -5.68
N MET A 162 -9.26 8.20 -6.73
CA MET A 162 -9.00 9.64 -6.64
C MET A 162 -9.86 10.37 -5.59
N HIS A 163 -11.06 9.87 -5.29
CA HIS A 163 -11.90 10.46 -4.24
C HIS A 163 -11.30 10.29 -2.82
N LYS A 164 -10.32 9.40 -2.63
CA LYS A 164 -9.66 9.14 -1.34
C LYS A 164 -8.39 9.97 -1.09
N VAL A 165 -8.07 10.92 -1.98
CA VAL A 165 -6.88 11.78 -1.85
C VAL A 165 -6.82 12.49 -0.49
N GLY A 166 -7.90 13.12 -0.06
CA GLY A 166 -7.93 13.88 1.19
C GLY A 166 -7.62 13.03 2.41
N PRO A 167 -8.37 11.94 2.66
CA PRO A 167 -8.10 11.01 3.76
C PRO A 167 -6.71 10.38 3.70
N TYR A 168 -6.22 10.05 2.51
CA TYR A 168 -4.86 9.56 2.31
C TYR A 168 -3.81 10.58 2.76
N LEU A 169 -3.93 11.85 2.34
CA LEU A 169 -3.00 12.91 2.70
C LEU A 169 -3.00 13.20 4.20
N LEU A 170 -4.18 13.24 4.82
CA LEU A 170 -4.27 13.45 6.26
C LEU A 170 -3.59 12.31 7.02
N THR A 171 -3.82 11.07 6.59
CA THR A 171 -3.17 9.90 7.18
C THR A 171 -1.65 9.92 6.98
N MET A 172 -1.18 10.24 5.78
CA MET A 172 0.25 10.33 5.49
C MET A 172 0.92 11.45 6.27
N LEU A 173 0.25 12.58 6.52
CA LEU A 173 0.77 13.64 7.37
C LEU A 173 0.94 13.16 8.82
N VAL A 174 -0.02 12.42 9.35
CA VAL A 174 0.08 11.84 10.70
C VAL A 174 1.20 10.80 10.77
N VAL A 175 1.30 9.91 9.78
CA VAL A 175 2.38 8.91 9.69
C VAL A 175 3.75 9.59 9.58
N PHE A 176 3.85 10.63 8.75
CA PHE A 176 5.05 11.44 8.59
C PHE A 176 5.44 12.09 9.91
N ALA A 177 4.50 12.69 10.64
CA ALA A 177 4.77 13.27 11.95
C ALA A 177 5.25 12.21 12.96
N ILE A 178 4.66 11.01 12.96
CA ILE A 178 5.03 9.92 13.88
C ILE A 178 6.43 9.36 13.57
N ILE A 179 6.81 9.23 12.30
CA ILE A 179 8.10 8.63 11.91
C ILE A 179 9.20 9.69 11.80
N VAL A 180 8.96 10.73 11.00
CA VAL A 180 9.99 11.68 10.59
C VAL A 180 10.39 12.62 11.71
N VAL A 181 9.44 13.10 12.54
CA VAL A 181 9.80 14.01 13.64
C VAL A 181 10.75 13.35 14.65
N PRO A 182 10.48 12.12 15.16
CA PRO A 182 11.45 11.43 16.02
C PRO A 182 12.79 11.16 15.33
N LEU A 183 12.79 10.79 14.04
CA LEU A 183 14.04 10.59 13.29
C LEU A 183 14.84 11.89 13.14
N LEU A 184 14.18 13.03 12.89
CA LEU A 184 14.84 14.34 12.83
C LEU A 184 15.42 14.73 14.19
N ILE A 185 14.69 14.51 15.28
CA ILE A 185 15.17 14.77 16.65
C ILE A 185 16.39 13.89 16.95
N LEU A 186 16.32 12.58 16.67
CA LEU A 186 17.42 11.66 16.89
C LEU A 186 18.64 11.99 16.01
N GLY A 187 18.42 12.35 14.75
CA GLY A 187 19.47 12.79 13.83
C GLY A 187 20.15 14.07 14.30
N ALA A 188 19.37 15.06 14.74
CA ALA A 188 19.89 16.31 15.31
C ALA A 188 20.69 16.06 16.59
N LEU A 189 20.19 15.20 17.49
CA LEU A 189 20.92 14.83 18.71
C LEU A 189 22.22 14.08 18.40
N GLY A 190 22.19 13.12 17.47
CA GLY A 190 23.37 12.40 17.02
C GLY A 190 24.42 13.33 16.41
N PHE A 191 23.97 14.30 15.60
CA PHE A 191 24.83 15.34 15.04
C PHE A 191 25.44 16.23 16.14
N LEU A 192 24.65 16.67 17.12
CA LEU A 192 25.14 17.46 18.26
C LEU A 192 26.17 16.70 19.10
N VAL A 193 25.95 15.41 19.36
CA VAL A 193 26.92 14.55 20.08
C VAL A 193 28.21 14.41 19.28
N ALA A 194 28.12 14.22 17.96
CA ALA A 194 29.30 14.18 17.10
C ALA A 194 30.08 15.50 17.16
N MET A 195 29.41 16.65 17.07
CA MET A 195 30.08 17.94 17.22
C MET A 195 30.71 18.11 18.61
N GLY A 196 30.01 17.74 19.69
CA GLY A 196 30.47 17.88 21.07
C GLY A 196 31.64 16.94 21.44
N ALA A 197 31.75 15.78 20.78
CA ALA A 197 32.87 14.85 20.94
C ALA A 197 34.16 15.31 20.24
N GLY A 198 34.19 16.53 19.69
CA GLY A 198 35.39 17.12 19.07
C GLY A 198 35.54 16.82 17.58
N PHE A 199 34.59 16.11 16.96
CA PHE A 199 34.67 15.81 15.52
C PHE A 199 34.49 17.03 14.63
N GLY A 200 34.00 18.17 15.15
CA GLY A 200 33.73 19.37 14.35
C GLY A 200 34.96 20.02 13.69
N GLY A 201 36.16 19.85 14.26
CA GLY A 201 37.39 20.42 13.71
C GLY A 201 37.93 19.67 12.48
N ASP A 202 37.82 18.34 12.49
CA ASP A 202 38.39 17.44 11.48
C ASP A 202 37.33 16.92 10.48
N MET A 203 36.21 17.62 10.33
CA MET A 203 35.18 17.16 9.41
C MET A 203 35.64 17.25 7.95
N PRO A 204 35.20 16.31 7.08
CA PRO A 204 35.65 16.23 5.69
C PRO A 204 35.39 17.50 4.88
N TRP A 205 34.36 18.27 5.24
CA TRP A 205 34.02 19.53 4.57
C TRP A 205 34.95 20.70 4.90
N ASN A 206 35.81 20.54 5.92
CA ASN A 206 36.81 21.53 6.32
C ASN A 206 38.25 21.06 6.03
N MET A 207 38.41 19.90 5.38
CA MET A 207 39.72 19.38 5.01
C MET A 207 40.18 19.96 3.67
N ASP A 208 41.45 20.38 3.59
CA ASP A 208 42.06 20.82 2.35
C ASP A 208 42.04 19.73 1.27
N ALA A 209 41.97 20.14 0.00
CA ALA A 209 41.97 19.24 -1.15
C ALA A 209 43.18 18.29 -1.19
N ASP A 210 44.29 18.69 -0.55
CA ASP A 210 45.56 17.95 -0.51
C ASP A 210 45.64 16.90 0.61
N THR A 211 44.60 16.76 1.46
CA THR A 211 44.58 15.72 2.49
C THR A 211 44.61 14.32 1.87
N SER A 212 45.54 13.49 2.35
CA SER A 212 45.67 12.11 1.88
C SER A 212 44.37 11.31 2.09
N PRO A 213 44.02 10.38 1.18
CA PRO A 213 42.81 9.55 1.32
C PRO A 213 42.75 8.76 2.64
N ALA A 214 43.91 8.35 3.18
CA ALA A 214 44.00 7.65 4.45
C ALA A 214 43.60 8.55 5.63
N ALA A 215 44.12 9.79 5.68
CA ALA A 215 43.75 10.76 6.71
C ALA A 215 42.25 11.10 6.69
N ARG A 216 41.65 11.17 5.48
CA ARG A 216 40.20 11.35 5.34
C ARG A 216 39.42 10.16 5.90
N TRP A 217 39.87 8.93 5.64
CA TRP A 217 39.20 7.74 6.13
C TRP A 217 39.28 7.63 7.66
N ASP A 218 40.44 7.91 8.25
CA ASP A 218 40.64 7.87 9.70
C ASP A 218 39.76 8.90 10.43
N ALA A 219 39.53 10.07 9.83
CA ALA A 219 38.60 11.07 10.36
C ALA A 219 37.12 10.65 10.25
N VAL A 220 36.74 9.95 9.16
CA VAL A 220 35.35 9.57 8.89
C VAL A 220 34.94 8.26 9.57
N ALA A 221 35.87 7.32 9.73
CA ALA A 221 35.64 6.00 10.32
C ALA A 221 34.92 6.04 11.68
N PRO A 222 35.32 6.85 12.68
CA PRO A 222 34.62 6.89 13.96
C PRO A 222 33.20 7.47 13.84
N VAL A 223 32.98 8.46 12.97
CA VAL A 223 31.64 9.00 12.70
C VAL A 223 30.75 7.93 12.07
N LEU A 224 31.25 7.19 11.08
CA LEU A 224 30.52 6.08 10.47
C LEU A 224 30.26 4.94 11.47
N ALA A 225 31.20 4.64 12.35
CA ALA A 225 31.02 3.63 13.39
C ALA A 225 29.92 4.02 14.39
N VAL A 226 29.91 5.28 14.85
CA VAL A 226 28.88 5.81 15.74
C VAL A 226 27.52 5.84 15.03
N MET A 227 27.45 6.40 13.82
CA MET A 227 26.21 6.44 13.04
C MET A 227 25.68 5.04 12.74
N GLY A 228 26.55 4.12 12.31
CA GLY A 228 26.20 2.72 12.05
C GLY A 228 25.71 2.00 13.30
N GLY A 229 26.36 2.21 14.44
CA GLY A 229 25.94 1.66 15.73
C GLY A 229 24.57 2.19 16.18
N VAL A 230 24.36 3.51 16.10
CA VAL A 230 23.07 4.14 16.42
C VAL A 230 21.97 3.64 15.49
N SER A 231 22.23 3.57 14.17
CA SER A 231 21.30 3.04 13.19
C SER A 231 20.96 1.57 13.46
N ALA A 232 21.94 0.74 13.81
CA ALA A 232 21.71 -0.67 14.13
C ALA A 232 20.83 -0.84 15.39
N VAL A 233 21.04 -0.03 16.42
CA VAL A 233 20.22 -0.03 17.63
C VAL A 233 18.80 0.46 17.33
N LEU A 234 18.66 1.51 16.52
CA LEU A 234 17.35 2.08 16.14
C LEU A 234 16.59 1.24 15.11
N LEU A 235 17.24 0.29 14.43
CA LEU A 235 16.61 -0.56 13.44
C LEU A 235 15.47 -1.39 14.04
N ILE A 236 15.67 -1.96 15.23
CA ILE A 236 14.65 -2.79 15.91
C ILE A 236 13.38 -1.99 16.23
N PRO A 237 13.44 -0.85 16.96
CA PRO A 237 12.24 -0.05 17.21
C PRO A 237 11.65 0.53 15.92
N PHE A 238 12.47 0.86 14.93
CA PHE A 238 11.98 1.32 13.63
C PHE A 238 11.17 0.24 12.91
N ILE A 239 11.68 -0.99 12.81
CA ILE A 239 10.93 -2.12 12.24
C ILE A 239 9.63 -2.35 13.03
N TYR A 240 9.71 -2.31 14.35
CA TYR A 240 8.55 -2.52 15.22
C TYR A 240 7.43 -1.50 14.97
N VAL A 241 7.78 -0.23 14.74
CA VAL A 241 6.84 0.86 14.47
C VAL A 241 6.38 0.86 13.01
N THR A 242 7.25 0.59 12.05
CA THR A 242 6.93 0.69 10.61
C THR A 242 6.08 -0.49 10.12
N LEU A 243 6.21 -1.68 10.72
CA LEU A 243 5.42 -2.87 10.34
C LEU A 243 3.89 -2.62 10.34
N PRO A 244 3.25 -2.15 11.42
CA PRO A 244 1.81 -1.84 11.39
C PRO A 244 1.49 -0.70 10.41
N LEU A 245 2.38 0.29 10.27
CA LEU A 245 2.18 1.40 9.34
C LEU A 245 2.16 0.95 7.87
N TYR A 246 2.75 -0.20 7.57
CA TYR A 246 2.67 -0.81 6.24
C TYR A 246 1.24 -1.19 5.83
N PHE A 247 0.35 -1.47 6.79
CA PHE A 247 -1.07 -1.80 6.52
C PHE A 247 -1.97 -0.57 6.29
N VAL A 248 -1.46 0.64 6.50
CA VAL A 248 -2.21 1.88 6.30
C VAL A 248 -2.72 1.99 4.86
N GLN A 249 -1.88 1.69 3.86
CA GLN A 249 -2.27 1.76 2.45
C GLN A 249 -3.30 0.67 2.08
N PRO A 250 -3.08 -0.63 2.41
CA PRO A 250 -4.09 -1.68 2.25
C PRO A 250 -5.46 -1.35 2.87
N GLU A 251 -5.52 -0.86 4.11
CA GLU A 251 -6.79 -0.55 4.79
C GLU A 251 -7.52 0.60 4.10
N LEU A 252 -6.82 1.67 3.69
CA LEU A 252 -7.41 2.78 2.93
C LEU A 252 -7.90 2.35 1.54
N ALA A 253 -7.19 1.44 0.87
CA ALA A 253 -7.59 0.93 -0.44
C ALA A 253 -8.83 0.02 -0.34
N TYR A 254 -8.90 -0.77 0.73
CA TYR A 254 -9.96 -1.75 0.97
C TYR A 254 -11.30 -1.10 1.35
N GLU A 255 -11.31 -0.21 2.35
CA GLU A 255 -12.55 0.41 2.85
C GLU A 255 -13.11 1.42 1.85
N ASP A 256 -14.39 1.32 1.49
CA ASP A 256 -15.00 2.27 0.55
C ASP A 256 -15.19 3.66 1.21
N VAL A 257 -15.56 3.68 2.49
CA VAL A 257 -15.62 4.90 3.30
C VAL A 257 -14.38 4.96 4.20
N PRO A 258 -13.44 5.89 3.97
CA PRO A 258 -12.20 5.92 4.72
C PRO A 258 -12.46 6.31 6.19
N PRO A 259 -12.01 5.50 7.17
CA PRO A 259 -12.15 5.84 8.57
C PRO A 259 -11.23 7.02 8.94
N GLY A 260 -11.45 7.61 10.12
CA GLY A 260 -10.59 8.67 10.64
C GLY A 260 -9.14 8.18 10.80
N PRO A 261 -8.10 9.01 10.56
CA PRO A 261 -6.71 8.52 10.49
C PRO A 261 -6.17 7.89 11.77
N LEU A 262 -6.59 8.37 12.95
CA LEU A 262 -6.23 7.73 14.22
C LEU A 262 -6.91 6.37 14.41
N GLN A 263 -8.15 6.22 13.95
CA GLN A 263 -8.87 4.95 14.00
C GLN A 263 -8.23 3.94 13.03
N LEU A 264 -7.86 4.39 11.84
CA LEU A 264 -7.12 3.60 10.86
C LEU A 264 -5.80 3.08 11.44
N LEU A 265 -5.02 3.96 12.07
CA LEU A 265 -3.75 3.59 12.72
C LEU A 265 -3.99 2.56 13.84
N ARG A 266 -5.00 2.78 14.69
CA ARG A 266 -5.34 1.84 15.76
C ARG A 266 -5.66 0.44 15.22
N ARG A 267 -6.47 0.33 14.17
CA ARG A 267 -6.78 -0.95 13.51
C ARG A 267 -5.52 -1.61 12.96
N CYS A 268 -4.65 -0.86 12.30
CA CYS A 268 -3.38 -1.39 11.76
C CYS A 268 -2.47 -1.97 12.87
N TRP A 269 -2.43 -1.31 14.04
CA TRP A 269 -1.70 -1.81 15.21
C TRP A 269 -2.33 -3.07 15.82
N GLU A 270 -3.66 -3.18 15.79
CA GLU A 270 -4.39 -4.38 16.23
C GLU A 270 -4.12 -5.56 15.29
N TYR A 271 -4.11 -5.34 13.96
CA TYR A 271 -3.78 -6.38 12.98
C TYR A 271 -2.37 -6.94 13.17
N ALA A 272 -1.38 -6.06 13.36
CA ALA A 272 0.01 -6.45 13.54
C ALA A 272 0.30 -7.12 14.90
N ARG A 273 -0.58 -6.99 15.89
CA ARG A 273 -0.36 -7.54 17.24
C ARG A 273 -0.18 -9.06 17.17
N GLY A 274 0.86 -9.60 17.80
CA GLY A 274 1.12 -11.05 17.83
C GLY A 274 1.62 -11.68 16.53
N GLN A 275 1.61 -10.96 15.40
CA GLN A 275 1.95 -11.50 14.07
C GLN A 275 3.13 -10.78 13.39
N ARG A 276 3.84 -9.90 14.11
CA ARG A 276 4.93 -9.07 13.56
C ARG A 276 6.08 -9.87 12.95
N LEU A 277 6.49 -10.97 13.59
CA LEU A 277 7.62 -11.77 13.10
C LEU A 277 7.28 -12.46 11.77
N ALA A 278 6.03 -12.93 11.62
CA ALA A 278 5.55 -13.48 10.37
C ALA A 278 5.45 -12.40 9.27
N MET A 279 5.04 -11.17 9.61
CA MET A 279 5.08 -10.04 8.67
C MET A 279 6.50 -9.71 8.20
N VAL A 280 7.50 -9.75 9.10
CA VAL A 280 8.92 -9.61 8.74
C VAL A 280 9.34 -10.72 7.79
N GLY A 281 8.90 -11.96 8.03
CA GLY A 281 9.14 -13.09 7.13
C GLY A 281 8.56 -12.89 5.73
N VAL A 282 7.33 -12.36 5.63
CA VAL A 282 6.74 -11.96 4.33
C VAL A 282 7.54 -10.82 3.69
N GLY A 283 8.02 -9.85 4.48
CA GLY A 283 8.91 -8.79 4.00
C GLY A 283 10.21 -9.33 3.40
N PHE A 284 10.85 -10.30 4.04
CA PHE A 284 12.03 -10.99 3.51
C PHE A 284 11.72 -11.76 2.22
N LEU A 285 10.59 -12.47 2.17
CA LEU A 285 10.15 -13.18 0.97
C LEU A 285 9.94 -12.21 -0.20
N VAL A 286 9.23 -11.10 0.03
CA VAL A 286 9.03 -10.03 -0.96
C VAL A 286 10.36 -9.44 -1.41
N GLY A 287 11.29 -9.18 -0.49
CA GLY A 287 12.63 -8.70 -0.81
C GLY A 287 13.43 -9.67 -1.67
N ALA A 288 13.38 -10.97 -1.37
CA ALA A 288 14.03 -12.01 -2.16
C ALA A 288 13.44 -12.12 -3.58
N ILE A 289 12.11 -12.03 -3.71
CA ILE A 289 11.43 -12.00 -5.01
C ILE A 289 11.85 -10.78 -5.84
N ALA A 290 11.89 -9.60 -5.23
CA ALA A 290 12.35 -8.38 -5.89
C ALA A 290 13.82 -8.49 -6.34
N LEU A 291 14.68 -9.04 -5.50
CA LEU A 291 16.10 -9.26 -5.81
C LEU A 291 16.27 -10.26 -6.97
N ALA A 292 15.50 -11.36 -6.97
CA ALA A 292 15.49 -12.31 -8.08
C ALA A 292 15.00 -11.66 -9.39
N GLY A 293 13.96 -10.83 -9.32
CA GLY A 293 13.47 -10.05 -10.46
C GLY A 293 14.49 -9.06 -11.00
N PHE A 294 15.29 -8.45 -10.12
CA PHE A 294 16.40 -7.58 -10.50
C PHE A 294 17.51 -8.36 -11.24
N PHE A 295 17.92 -9.52 -10.71
CA PHE A 295 18.90 -10.39 -11.38
C PHE A 295 18.41 -10.96 -12.71
N ALA A 296 17.10 -11.05 -12.92
CA ALA A 296 16.48 -11.37 -14.21
C ALA A 296 16.42 -10.14 -15.16
N CYS A 297 17.55 -9.44 -15.31
CA CYS A 297 17.76 -8.32 -16.23
C CYS A 297 16.80 -7.14 -16.08
N CYS A 298 16.34 -6.83 -14.85
CA CYS A 298 15.34 -5.79 -14.54
C CYS A 298 13.95 -5.97 -15.18
N VAL A 299 13.81 -6.74 -16.27
CA VAL A 299 12.50 -7.07 -16.87
C VAL A 299 11.68 -7.93 -15.91
N GLY A 300 12.33 -8.82 -15.17
CA GLY A 300 11.71 -9.61 -14.12
C GLY A 300 11.23 -8.79 -12.91
N LEU A 301 11.66 -7.55 -12.76
CA LEU A 301 11.26 -6.69 -11.62
C LEU A 301 9.78 -6.35 -11.67
N ILE A 302 9.20 -6.16 -12.85
CA ILE A 302 7.78 -5.80 -13.02
C ILE A 302 6.86 -6.92 -12.50
N PRO A 303 6.95 -8.18 -12.97
CA PRO A 303 6.14 -9.27 -12.43
C PRO A 303 6.49 -9.58 -10.97
N ALA A 304 7.76 -9.42 -10.56
CA ALA A 304 8.16 -9.59 -9.16
C ALA A 304 7.46 -8.60 -8.22
N MET A 305 7.38 -7.32 -8.61
CA MET A 305 6.66 -6.29 -7.86
C MET A 305 5.16 -6.55 -7.85
N ALA A 306 4.58 -7.02 -8.95
CA ALA A 306 3.17 -7.39 -9.01
C ALA A 306 2.84 -8.53 -8.03
N LEU A 307 3.68 -9.57 -7.98
CA LEU A 307 3.54 -10.66 -7.02
C LEU A 307 3.75 -10.21 -5.58
N ALA A 308 4.73 -9.33 -5.33
CA ALA A 308 4.97 -8.75 -4.02
C ALA A 308 3.72 -8.02 -3.50
N GLN A 309 3.12 -7.15 -4.30
CA GLN A 309 1.89 -6.43 -3.93
C GLN A 309 0.72 -7.38 -3.68
N LEU A 310 0.62 -8.46 -4.45
CA LEU A 310 -0.39 -9.50 -4.24
C LEU A 310 -0.20 -10.23 -2.91
N LEU A 311 1.05 -10.60 -2.55
CA LEU A 311 1.37 -11.22 -1.27
C LEU A 311 1.07 -10.31 -0.09
N ILE A 312 1.41 -9.02 -0.19
CA ILE A 312 1.12 -8.01 0.83
C ILE A 312 -0.39 -7.85 1.03
N SER A 313 -1.12 -7.78 -0.07
CA SER A 313 -2.59 -7.68 -0.06
C SER A 313 -3.22 -8.94 0.55
N GLY A 314 -2.70 -10.13 0.21
CA GLY A 314 -3.14 -11.39 0.79
C GLY A 314 -2.84 -11.49 2.29
N MET A 315 -1.65 -11.07 2.72
CA MET A 315 -1.28 -11.00 4.14
C MET A 315 -2.22 -10.08 4.91
N TYR A 316 -2.54 -8.91 4.34
CA TYR A 316 -3.52 -7.99 4.94
C TYR A 316 -4.90 -8.64 5.08
N LEU A 317 -5.40 -9.33 4.04
CA LEU A 317 -6.69 -10.03 4.11
C LEU A 317 -6.69 -11.18 5.13
N ALA A 318 -5.55 -11.86 5.31
CA ALA A 318 -5.41 -12.93 6.31
C ALA A 318 -5.47 -12.40 7.75
N LEU A 319 -4.88 -11.23 8.00
CA LEU A 319 -4.73 -10.67 9.35
C LEU A 319 -5.90 -9.81 9.80
N ARG A 320 -6.73 -9.33 8.86
CA ARG A 320 -7.92 -8.54 9.14
C ARG A 320 -9.01 -9.42 9.77
N PRO A 321 -9.62 -9.01 10.90
CA PRO A 321 -10.78 -9.69 11.47
C PRO A 321 -11.93 -9.77 10.47
N ARG A 322 -12.70 -10.86 10.52
CA ARG A 322 -13.87 -11.00 9.64
C ARG A 322 -14.98 -10.06 10.10
N SER A 323 -15.77 -9.54 9.18
CA SER A 323 -16.94 -8.69 9.50
C SER A 323 -17.87 -9.33 10.52
N ASP A 324 -17.95 -10.65 10.47
CA ASP A 324 -18.86 -11.46 11.28
C ASP A 324 -18.35 -11.59 12.73
N GLU A 325 -17.04 -11.46 12.97
CA GLU A 325 -16.44 -11.44 14.31
C GLU A 325 -16.67 -10.10 15.01
N VAL A 326 -16.72 -9.01 14.25
CA VAL A 326 -16.96 -7.64 14.79
C VAL A 326 -18.42 -7.44 15.20
N ALA A 327 -19.35 -8.23 14.65
CA ALA A 327 -20.76 -8.23 15.03
C ALA A 327 -21.06 -8.98 16.34
N GLY A 328 -20.05 -9.58 16.99
CA GLY A 328 -20.19 -10.13 18.33
C GLY A 328 -20.62 -9.04 19.33
N PRO A 329 -21.41 -9.38 20.37
CA PRO A 329 -21.89 -8.39 21.33
C PRO A 329 -20.69 -7.65 21.90
N LEU A 330 -20.66 -6.33 21.71
CA LEU A 330 -19.64 -5.46 22.30
C LEU A 330 -19.64 -5.72 23.81
N HIS A 331 -18.61 -6.41 24.29
CA HIS A 331 -18.36 -6.54 25.72
C HIS A 331 -17.97 -5.14 26.22
N GLY A 332 -18.95 -4.47 26.83
CA GLY A 332 -18.78 -3.19 27.53
C GLY A 332 -17.98 -3.31 28.79
#